data_AF-A0A9E8N3E9-F1
#
_entry.id   AF-A0A9E8N3E9-F1
#
_cell.length_a   1.000
_cell.length_b   1.000
_cell.length_c   1.000
_cell.angle_alpha   90.00
_cell.angle_beta   90.00
_cell.angle_gamma   90.00
#
_symmetry.space_group_name_H-M   'P 1'
#
loop_
_entity.id
_entity.type
_entity.pdbx_description
1 polymer ?
#
loop_
_entity_poly.entity_id
_entity_poly.type
_entity_poly.pdbx_seq_one_letter_code
_entity_poly.pdbx_strand_id
1 'polypeptide(L)'
;MKNKKPDWTNPEDYEYRGGVFCTEVEFFCWEFLRRNKNYRKDWKRELANFLERKKPLQKRDRFELSFCGVTPDDPKCAKKYGLAWLCDPDEDMPNLSFKNINGSINLSKNDLFALGIDPEALEEIEPIEVPDSKAAYIFDLRLPIKPQIGKANELLLKAQESLKGCGALKLFKPIKTHMDDWATYLRIYDASIEGKKPSEIATEIYPKVPDVKPDYYGRDTVRKNLQAAKKLINGGYKKYLLSSEKLRHP
;
A
#
# COMPACT_ATOMS: atom_id res chain seq x y z
N MET A 1 7.92 17.73 18.31
CA MET A 1 7.55 16.93 19.49
C MET A 1 7.87 15.48 19.15
N LYS A 2 8.45 14.69 20.07
CA LYS A 2 8.62 13.25 19.80
C LYS A 2 7.25 12.59 19.91
N ASN A 3 6.84 11.86 18.89
CA ASN A 3 5.58 11.12 18.93
C ASN A 3 5.63 10.09 20.07
N LYS A 4 4.56 10.04 20.85
CA LYS A 4 4.40 9.05 21.92
C LYS A 4 4.20 7.69 21.24
N LYS A 5 4.92 6.67 21.69
CA LYS A 5 4.67 5.30 21.20
C LYS A 5 3.23 4.88 21.56
N PRO A 6 2.52 4.21 20.64
CA PRO A 6 1.21 3.63 20.93
C PRO A 6 1.26 2.71 22.16
N ASP A 7 0.28 2.84 23.04
CA ASP A 7 0.07 1.93 24.15
C ASP A 7 -0.74 0.71 23.67
N TRP A 8 -0.11 -0.47 23.61
CA TRP A 8 -0.76 -1.68 23.10
C TRP A 8 -1.97 -2.14 23.93
N THR A 9 -2.12 -1.69 25.17
CA THR A 9 -3.33 -1.95 25.96
C THR A 9 -4.48 -1.04 25.54
N ASN A 10 -4.20 0.13 24.97
CA ASN A 10 -5.21 1.06 24.47
C ASN A 10 -5.58 0.76 22.99
N PRO A 11 -6.77 0.23 22.68
CA PRO A 11 -7.17 0.01 21.29
C PRO A 11 -7.23 1.30 20.45
N GLU A 12 -7.59 2.43 21.05
CA GLU A 12 -7.75 3.72 20.36
C GLU A 12 -6.44 4.27 19.76
N ASP A 13 -5.29 3.83 20.28
CA ASP A 13 -3.97 4.21 19.77
C ASP A 13 -3.65 3.56 18.40
N TYR A 14 -4.47 2.57 17.98
CA TYR A 14 -4.31 1.82 16.74
C TYR A 14 -5.47 2.03 15.75
N GLU A 15 -6.47 2.83 16.13
CA GLU A 15 -7.60 3.14 15.28
C GLU A 15 -7.21 4.09 14.15
N TYR A 16 -7.78 3.85 12.98
CA TYR A 16 -7.66 4.77 11.86
C TYR A 16 -8.51 6.02 12.12
N ARG A 17 -7.89 7.20 12.13
CA ARG A 17 -8.56 8.48 12.43
C ARG A 17 -8.79 9.37 11.20
N GLY A 18 -8.61 8.84 9.99
CA GLY A 18 -8.60 9.68 8.78
C GLY A 18 -7.39 10.63 8.73
N GLY A 19 -7.43 11.59 7.82
CA GLY A 19 -6.41 12.65 7.72
C GLY A 19 -5.45 12.48 6.55
N VAL A 20 -4.15 12.38 6.83
CA VAL A 20 -3.08 12.40 5.80
C VAL A 20 -3.12 11.19 4.87
N PHE A 21 -3.61 10.05 5.36
CA PHE A 21 -3.78 8.84 4.55
C PHE A 21 -5.07 8.93 3.73
N CYS A 22 -5.01 8.52 2.45
CA CYS A 22 -6.20 8.51 1.60
C CYS A 22 -7.14 7.35 1.95
N THR A 23 -6.62 6.28 2.55
CA THR A 23 -7.40 5.10 2.93
C THR A 23 -6.92 4.47 4.24
N GLU A 24 -7.81 3.74 4.91
CA GLU A 24 -7.47 2.90 6.07
C GLU A 24 -6.41 1.84 5.74
N VAL A 25 -6.42 1.30 4.52
CA VAL A 25 -5.40 0.35 4.04
C VAL A 25 -4.02 0.98 4.07
N GLU A 26 -3.88 2.20 3.55
CA GLU A 26 -2.61 2.92 3.52
C GLU A 26 -2.11 3.22 4.94
N PHE A 27 -3.00 3.65 5.84
CA PHE A 27 -2.69 3.87 7.25
C PHE A 27 -2.07 2.61 7.89
N PHE A 28 -2.75 1.47 7.80
CA PHE A 28 -2.20 0.25 8.40
C PHE A 28 -0.97 -0.28 7.67
N CYS A 29 -0.88 -0.14 6.35
CA CYS A 29 0.34 -0.48 5.61
C CYS A 29 1.54 0.32 6.11
N TRP A 30 1.35 1.61 6.42
CA TRP A 30 2.36 2.43 7.08
C TRP A 30 2.71 1.90 8.46
N GLU A 31 1.71 1.62 9.31
CA GLU A 31 1.93 1.12 10.66
C GLU A 31 2.72 -0.21 10.67
N PHE A 32 2.46 -1.12 9.72
CA PHE A 32 3.26 -2.32 9.57
C PHE A 32 4.68 -2.02 9.07
N LEU A 33 4.81 -1.15 8.06
CA LEU A 33 6.10 -0.80 7.46
C LEU A 33 7.03 -0.11 8.47
N ARG A 34 6.53 0.86 9.24
CA ARG A 34 7.35 1.61 10.19
C ARG A 34 7.86 0.75 11.36
N ARG A 35 7.30 -0.44 11.59
CA ARG A 35 7.80 -1.45 12.54
C ARG A 35 8.83 -2.41 11.94
N ASN A 36 9.06 -2.36 10.64
CA ASN A 36 10.03 -3.21 9.95
C ASN A 36 11.47 -2.78 10.27
N LYS A 37 12.27 -3.68 10.88
CA LYS A 37 13.67 -3.40 11.25
C LYS A 37 14.55 -3.07 10.05
N ASN A 38 14.34 -3.74 8.91
CA ASN A 38 15.10 -3.48 7.69
C ASN A 38 14.73 -2.11 7.10
N TYR A 39 13.46 -1.72 7.11
CA TYR A 39 13.02 -0.39 6.70
C TYR A 39 13.69 0.70 7.53
N ARG A 40 13.65 0.57 8.86
CA ARG A 40 14.31 1.52 9.78
C ARG A 40 15.82 1.62 9.53
N LYS A 41 16.49 0.49 9.27
CA LYS A 41 17.92 0.46 8.94
C LYS A 41 18.21 1.16 7.61
N ASP A 42 17.44 0.85 6.57
CA ASP A 42 17.58 1.45 5.25
C ASP A 42 17.31 2.97 5.32
N TRP A 43 16.24 3.40 5.99
CA TRP A 43 15.95 4.83 6.20
C TRP A 43 17.09 5.57 6.91
N LYS A 44 17.65 5.02 8.00
CA LYS A 44 18.78 5.64 8.71
C LYS A 44 20.02 5.81 7.81
N ARG A 45 20.30 4.79 6.97
CA ARG A 45 21.42 4.85 6.01
C ARG A 45 21.18 5.95 4.98
N GLU A 46 20.02 5.96 4.34
CA GLU A 46 19.71 6.95 3.29
C GLU A 46 19.62 8.36 3.87
N LEU A 47 19.14 8.54 5.10
CA LEU A 47 19.16 9.82 5.80
C LEU A 47 20.59 10.32 6.02
N ALA A 48 21.50 9.46 6.46
CA ALA A 48 22.90 9.84 6.65
C ALA A 48 23.56 10.28 5.33
N ASN A 49 23.35 9.51 4.25
CA ASN A 49 23.82 9.85 2.91
C ASN A 49 23.26 11.18 2.42
N PHE A 50 21.95 11.40 2.62
CA PHE A 50 21.28 12.64 2.28
C PHE A 50 21.86 13.85 3.03
N LEU A 51 22.08 13.72 4.34
CA LEU A 51 22.66 14.77 5.17
C LEU A 51 24.10 15.09 4.76
N GLU A 52 24.89 14.09 4.38
CA GLU A 52 26.25 14.29 3.87
C GLU A 52 26.25 15.07 2.55
N ARG A 53 25.36 14.72 1.61
CA ARG A 53 25.18 15.46 0.34
C ARG A 53 24.73 16.91 0.53
N LYS A 54 23.98 17.22 1.59
CA LYS A 54 23.49 18.58 1.86
C LYS A 54 24.48 19.47 2.61
N LYS A 55 25.58 18.95 3.15
CA LYS A 55 26.64 19.77 3.79
C LYS A 55 27.20 20.92 2.92
N PRO A 56 27.34 20.80 1.58
CA PRO A 56 27.78 21.90 0.73
C PRO A 56 26.65 22.85 0.29
N LEU A 57 25.37 22.46 0.39
CA LEU A 57 24.23 23.27 -0.05
C LEU A 57 23.84 24.28 1.03
N GLN A 58 24.53 25.42 1.04
CA GLN A 58 24.29 26.49 2.01
C GLN A 58 22.94 27.19 1.76
N LYS A 59 22.05 27.04 2.74
CA LYS A 59 20.91 27.92 3.11
C LYS A 59 19.63 27.93 2.24
N ARG A 60 19.61 27.58 0.94
CA ARG A 60 18.35 27.65 0.14
C ARG A 60 17.52 26.36 0.02
N ASP A 61 18.09 25.18 0.27
CA ASP A 61 17.41 23.89 0.00
C ASP A 61 16.77 23.20 1.22
N ARG A 62 16.40 23.95 2.27
CA ARG A 62 15.72 23.37 3.44
C ARG A 62 14.30 22.87 3.16
N PHE A 63 13.70 23.26 2.04
CA PHE A 63 12.32 22.90 1.69
C PHE A 63 12.12 21.45 1.24
N GLU A 64 13.17 20.72 0.86
CA GLU A 64 13.01 19.36 0.32
C GLU A 64 12.82 18.27 1.40
N LEU A 65 13.33 18.47 2.62
CA LEU A 65 13.18 17.49 3.70
C LEU A 65 11.77 17.45 4.28
N SER A 66 11.03 18.56 4.22
CA SER A 66 9.85 18.74 5.06
C SER A 66 8.55 18.23 4.45
N PHE A 67 8.51 17.92 3.14
CA PHE A 67 7.24 17.53 2.51
C PHE A 67 7.17 16.07 2.06
N CYS A 68 8.29 15.45 1.66
CA CYS A 68 8.26 14.14 0.99
C CYS A 68 9.33 13.17 1.52
N GLY A 69 9.79 13.27 2.77
CA GLY A 69 10.79 12.35 3.31
C GLY A 69 12.16 12.38 2.60
N VAL A 70 12.87 11.25 2.59
CA VAL A 70 14.21 11.08 2.00
C VAL A 70 14.12 10.35 0.67
N THR A 71 14.55 11.00 -0.41
CA THR A 71 14.78 10.34 -1.70
C THR A 71 16.08 9.53 -1.63
N PRO A 72 16.02 8.19 -1.72
CA PRO A 72 17.22 7.35 -1.68
C PRO A 72 18.06 7.54 -2.95
N ASP A 73 19.36 7.25 -2.86
CA ASP A 73 20.26 7.31 -4.04
C ASP A 73 19.93 6.24 -5.06
N ASP A 74 19.60 5.04 -4.56
CA ASP A 74 19.09 3.96 -5.39
C ASP A 74 17.55 3.94 -5.28
N PRO A 75 16.81 4.24 -6.37
CA PRO A 75 15.35 4.14 -6.40
C PRO A 75 14.82 2.76 -6.02
N LYS A 76 15.63 1.69 -6.16
CA LYS A 76 15.26 0.33 -5.72
C LYS A 76 15.05 0.26 -4.20
N CYS A 77 15.71 1.12 -3.43
CA CYS A 77 15.58 1.15 -1.97
C CYS A 77 14.16 1.50 -1.53
N ALA A 78 13.55 2.56 -2.05
CA ALA A 78 12.15 2.89 -1.76
C ALA A 78 11.17 1.88 -2.43
N LYS A 79 11.46 1.47 -3.67
CA LYS A 79 10.64 0.50 -4.42
C LYS A 79 10.49 -0.85 -3.71
N LYS A 80 11.52 -1.31 -2.98
CA LYS A 80 11.48 -2.51 -2.13
C LYS A 80 10.28 -2.52 -1.17
N TYR A 81 9.89 -1.34 -0.68
CA TYR A 81 8.80 -1.13 0.27
C TYR A 81 7.51 -0.62 -0.39
N GLY A 82 7.47 -0.52 -1.72
CA GLY A 82 6.32 0.03 -2.43
C GLY A 82 6.15 1.54 -2.23
N LEU A 83 7.22 2.28 -1.88
CA LEU A 83 7.16 3.73 -1.70
C LEU A 83 7.85 4.46 -2.85
N ALA A 84 7.48 5.73 -3.05
CA ALA A 84 8.21 6.66 -3.92
C ALA A 84 9.49 7.22 -3.27
N TRP A 85 9.46 7.42 -1.95
CA TRP A 85 10.53 7.94 -1.09
C TRP A 85 10.45 7.28 0.30
N LEU A 86 11.49 7.41 1.14
CA LEU A 86 11.47 6.85 2.49
C LEU A 86 10.99 7.91 3.50
N CYS A 87 9.95 7.61 4.26
CA CYS A 87 9.44 8.48 5.33
C CYS A 87 10.06 8.13 6.69
N ASP A 88 10.12 9.10 7.61
CA ASP A 88 10.61 8.86 8.98
C ASP A 88 9.71 7.83 9.68
N PRO A 89 10.24 6.65 10.09
CA PRO A 89 9.44 5.62 10.75
C PRO A 89 8.89 6.05 12.13
N ASP A 90 9.38 7.14 12.70
CA ASP A 90 8.89 7.68 13.97
C ASP A 90 7.78 8.75 13.76
N GLU A 91 7.47 9.10 12.51
CA GLU A 91 6.32 9.93 12.16
C GLU A 91 5.04 9.09 12.10
N ASP A 92 3.99 9.53 12.81
CA ASP A 92 2.72 8.81 12.86
C ASP A 92 1.86 9.05 11.60
N MET A 93 1.98 10.24 11.01
CA MET A 93 1.22 10.65 9.82
C MET A 93 2.15 11.27 8.76
N PRO A 94 3.10 10.51 8.20
CA PRO A 94 3.96 11.04 7.16
C PRO A 94 3.14 11.31 5.90
N ASN A 95 3.57 12.31 5.13
CA ASN A 95 3.11 12.48 3.76
C ASN A 95 3.74 11.39 2.88
N LEU A 96 3.07 10.25 2.80
CA LEU A 96 3.53 9.10 2.04
C LEU A 96 2.60 8.83 0.86
N SER A 97 3.22 8.38 -0.23
CA SER A 97 2.52 7.78 -1.35
C SER A 97 3.08 6.38 -1.54
N PHE A 98 2.25 5.38 -1.23
CA PHE A 98 2.52 4.04 -1.73
C PHE A 98 2.42 4.12 -3.25
N LYS A 99 3.49 3.75 -3.95
CA LYS A 99 3.42 3.51 -5.37
C LYS A 99 2.52 2.29 -5.54
N ASN A 100 1.23 2.55 -5.79
CA ASN A 100 0.29 1.54 -6.24
C ASN A 100 0.99 0.84 -7.41
N ILE A 101 1.29 -0.44 -7.23
CA ILE A 101 1.87 -1.29 -8.27
C ILE A 101 0.80 -1.68 -9.29
N ASN A 102 -0.36 -1.01 -9.25
CA ASN A 102 -1.36 -1.06 -10.29
C ASN A 102 -0.64 -0.64 -11.56
N GLY A 103 -0.45 -1.63 -12.46
CA GLY A 103 0.05 -1.34 -13.78
C GLY A 103 -0.81 -0.25 -14.39
N SER A 104 -0.18 0.67 -15.10
CA SER A 104 -0.85 1.46 -16.14
C SER A 104 -1.54 0.51 -17.11
N ILE A 105 -2.59 0.94 -17.79
CA ILE A 105 -3.34 0.12 -18.73
C ILE A 105 -3.05 0.89 -20.12
N ASN A 106 -2.59 0.28 -21.27
CA ASN A 106 -2.83 0.54 -22.77
C ASN A 106 -2.95 -0.68 -23.76
N LEU A 107 -3.96 -0.72 -24.69
CA LEU A 107 -4.36 -1.87 -25.56
C LEU A 107 -3.55 -1.90 -26.87
N SER A 108 -3.40 -3.09 -27.48
CA SER A 108 -2.49 -3.35 -28.60
C SER A 108 -2.78 -2.56 -29.89
N LYS A 109 -1.73 -2.42 -30.73
CA LYS A 109 -1.70 -1.77 -32.06
C LYS A 109 -2.77 -2.22 -33.07
N ASN A 110 -3.51 -3.31 -32.82
CA ASN A 110 -4.44 -3.89 -33.80
C ASN A 110 -5.93 -3.82 -33.39
N ASP A 111 -6.25 -3.26 -32.22
CA ASP A 111 -7.63 -3.06 -31.76
C ASP A 111 -7.84 -1.58 -31.37
N LEU A 112 -7.72 -0.69 -32.37
CA LEU A 112 -8.15 0.71 -32.26
C LEU A 112 -9.67 0.76 -32.14
N PHE A 113 -10.19 0.79 -30.92
CA PHE A 113 -11.59 1.12 -30.66
C PHE A 113 -11.74 2.62 -30.46
N ALA A 114 -11.82 3.36 -31.56
CA ALA A 114 -12.16 4.77 -31.56
C ALA A 114 -13.68 4.94 -31.47
N LEU A 115 -14.20 5.26 -30.28
CA LEU A 115 -15.61 5.62 -30.13
C LEU A 115 -15.77 7.12 -30.37
N GLY A 116 -16.17 7.48 -31.58
CA GLY A 116 -16.53 8.86 -31.93
C GLY A 116 -15.35 9.77 -32.27
N ILE A 117 -14.15 9.24 -32.47
CA ILE A 117 -13.05 9.99 -33.10
C ILE A 117 -13.28 9.97 -34.61
N ASP A 118 -13.13 11.12 -35.24
CA ASP A 118 -13.14 11.26 -36.69
C ASP A 118 -12.05 10.35 -37.31
N PRO A 119 -12.36 9.49 -38.29
CA PRO A 119 -11.38 8.66 -38.98
C PRO A 119 -10.15 9.42 -39.48
N GLU A 120 -10.29 10.70 -39.84
CA GLU A 120 -9.16 11.53 -40.29
C GLU A 120 -8.27 11.92 -39.10
N ALA A 121 -8.85 12.17 -37.93
CA ALA A 121 -8.10 12.45 -36.70
C ALA A 121 -7.40 11.22 -36.12
N LEU A 122 -7.76 10.00 -36.55
CA LEU A 122 -7.05 8.77 -36.16
C LEU A 122 -5.64 8.70 -36.75
N GLU A 123 -5.44 9.23 -37.96
CA GLU A 123 -4.15 9.21 -38.64
C GLU A 123 -3.10 10.10 -37.95
N GLU A 124 -3.57 11.09 -37.17
CA GLU A 124 -2.74 12.01 -36.40
C GLU A 124 -2.32 11.47 -35.02
N ILE A 125 -2.94 10.37 -34.55
CA ILE A 125 -2.65 9.81 -33.22
C ILE A 125 -1.43 8.89 -33.33
N GLU A 126 -0.30 9.31 -32.75
CA GLU A 126 0.89 8.48 -32.66
C GLU A 126 0.62 7.20 -31.84
N PRO A 127 1.06 6.01 -32.31
CA PRO A 127 0.88 4.76 -31.57
C PRO A 127 1.61 4.82 -30.23
N ILE A 128 0.86 4.68 -29.13
CA ILE A 128 1.44 4.64 -27.79
C ILE A 128 1.99 3.22 -27.53
N GLU A 129 3.30 3.10 -27.34
CA GLU A 129 3.92 1.82 -26.98
C GLU A 129 3.59 1.47 -25.53
N VAL A 130 2.89 0.34 -25.31
CA VAL A 130 2.48 -0.07 -23.97
C VAL A 130 2.81 -1.53 -23.64
N PRO A 131 3.39 -1.83 -22.46
CA PRO A 131 3.82 -3.18 -22.08
C PRO A 131 2.68 -4.20 -21.88
N ASP A 132 3.02 -5.49 -21.85
CA ASP A 132 2.10 -6.61 -21.60
C ASP A 132 1.25 -6.45 -20.33
N SER A 133 -0.01 -6.93 -20.39
CA SER A 133 -1.01 -6.90 -19.30
C SER A 133 -1.53 -5.50 -18.92
N LYS A 134 -1.61 -4.58 -19.89
CA LYS A 134 -2.06 -3.18 -19.75
C LYS A 134 -3.10 -2.87 -20.88
N ALA A 135 -4.06 -1.93 -20.69
CA ALA A 135 -5.11 -1.40 -21.64
C ALA A 135 -5.56 0.15 -21.56
N ALA A 136 -5.87 0.91 -22.61
CA ALA A 136 -6.04 2.39 -22.48
C ALA A 136 -6.69 3.00 -23.69
N TYR A 137 -7.08 4.22 -23.40
CA TYR A 137 -8.26 4.81 -23.90
C TYR A 137 -7.93 6.27 -24.09
N ILE A 138 -8.19 6.71 -25.30
CA ILE A 138 -8.24 8.13 -25.64
C ILE A 138 -9.73 8.47 -25.56
N PHE A 139 -10.07 9.48 -24.76
CA PHE A 139 -11.44 9.95 -24.59
C PHE A 139 -11.62 11.25 -25.35
N ASP A 140 -12.71 11.37 -26.10
CA ASP A 140 -13.09 12.65 -26.68
C ASP A 140 -13.81 13.47 -25.62
N LEU A 141 -13.17 14.55 -25.18
CA LEU A 141 -13.71 15.44 -24.14
C LEU A 141 -14.89 16.30 -24.63
N ARG A 142 -15.19 16.29 -25.93
CA ARG A 142 -16.38 16.95 -26.52
C ARG A 142 -17.65 16.11 -26.33
N LEU A 143 -17.50 14.80 -26.06
CA LEU A 143 -18.60 13.87 -25.86
C LEU A 143 -18.84 13.59 -24.36
N PRO A 144 -20.04 13.14 -23.95
CA PRO A 144 -20.29 12.75 -22.57
C PRO A 144 -19.31 11.65 -22.11
N ILE A 145 -18.67 11.84 -20.95
CA ILE A 145 -17.62 10.92 -20.44
C ILE A 145 -18.19 9.58 -19.96
N LYS A 146 -19.36 9.58 -19.30
CA LYS A 146 -19.95 8.36 -18.70
C LYS A 146 -20.13 7.21 -19.71
N PRO A 147 -20.77 7.41 -20.88
CA PRO A 147 -20.89 6.36 -21.89
C PRO A 147 -19.54 5.82 -22.39
N GLN A 148 -18.54 6.70 -22.54
CA GLN A 148 -17.20 6.30 -22.98
C GLN A 148 -16.51 5.41 -21.94
N ILE A 149 -16.57 5.76 -20.65
CA ILE A 149 -16.04 4.92 -19.56
C ILE A 149 -16.77 3.57 -19.50
N GLY A 150 -18.11 3.57 -19.63
CA GLY A 150 -18.90 2.35 -19.63
C GLY A 150 -18.45 1.37 -20.72
N LYS A 151 -18.18 1.89 -21.92
CA LYS A 151 -17.69 1.07 -23.03
C LYS A 151 -16.23 0.62 -22.86
N ALA A 152 -15.36 1.50 -22.35
CA ALA A 152 -13.98 1.14 -22.01
C ALA A 152 -13.94 -0.03 -21.01
N ASN A 153 -14.78 -0.01 -19.98
CA ASN A 153 -14.87 -1.09 -19.00
C ASN A 153 -15.34 -2.42 -19.63
N GLU A 154 -16.33 -2.39 -20.52
CA GLU A 154 -16.78 -3.58 -21.26
C GLU A 154 -15.61 -4.22 -22.05
N LEU A 155 -14.82 -3.39 -22.74
CA LEU A 155 -13.68 -3.85 -23.52
C LEU A 155 -12.56 -4.41 -22.63
N LEU A 156 -12.27 -3.76 -21.49
CA LEU A 156 -11.32 -4.26 -20.51
C LEU A 156 -11.68 -5.65 -20.00
N LEU A 157 -12.95 -5.87 -19.68
CA LEU A 157 -13.43 -7.17 -19.19
C LEU A 157 -13.33 -8.25 -20.27
N LYS A 158 -13.63 -7.91 -21.54
CA LYS A 158 -13.46 -8.83 -22.68
C LYS A 158 -11.99 -9.20 -22.90
N ALA A 159 -11.09 -8.22 -22.91
CA ALA A 159 -9.65 -8.46 -23.04
C ALA A 159 -9.12 -9.31 -21.88
N GLN A 160 -9.57 -9.04 -20.65
CA GLN A 160 -9.22 -9.81 -19.47
C GLN A 160 -9.64 -11.29 -19.58
N GLU A 161 -10.87 -11.58 -20.02
CA GLU A 161 -11.32 -12.96 -20.23
C GLU A 161 -10.58 -13.66 -21.37
N SER A 162 -10.25 -12.95 -22.45
CA SER A 162 -9.44 -13.51 -23.56
C SER A 162 -8.03 -13.91 -23.08
N LEU A 163 -7.34 -13.01 -22.37
CA LEU A 163 -6.01 -13.27 -21.80
C LEU A 163 -6.01 -14.40 -20.77
N LYS A 164 -7.11 -14.54 -20.01
CA LYS A 164 -7.32 -15.65 -19.08
C LYS A 164 -7.54 -16.96 -19.82
N GLY A 165 -8.30 -16.95 -20.92
CA GLY A 165 -8.55 -18.12 -21.78
C GLY A 165 -7.29 -18.69 -22.42
N CYS A 166 -6.31 -17.84 -22.78
CA CYS A 166 -5.02 -18.29 -23.32
C CYS A 166 -3.94 -18.51 -22.27
N GLY A 167 -4.24 -18.36 -20.97
CA GLY A 167 -3.29 -18.54 -19.87
C GLY A 167 -2.24 -17.43 -19.73
N ALA A 168 -2.33 -16.36 -20.52
CA ALA A 168 -1.44 -15.20 -20.47
C ALA A 168 -1.69 -14.31 -19.23
N LEU A 169 -2.84 -14.47 -18.55
CA LEU A 169 -3.20 -13.66 -17.39
C LEU A 169 -3.54 -14.51 -16.15
N LYS A 170 -2.80 -14.27 -15.05
CA LYS A 170 -3.15 -14.75 -13.72
C LYS A 170 -3.93 -13.69 -12.97
N LEU A 171 -5.24 -13.87 -12.85
CA LEU A 171 -6.06 -12.98 -12.03
C LEU A 171 -5.70 -13.12 -10.56
N PHE A 172 -5.44 -11.98 -9.91
CA PHE A 172 -5.40 -11.92 -8.47
C PHE A 172 -6.81 -12.13 -7.94
N LYS A 173 -7.02 -13.22 -7.19
CA LYS A 173 -8.27 -13.42 -6.47
C LYS A 173 -8.46 -12.23 -5.52
N PRO A 174 -9.69 -11.69 -5.38
CA PRO A 174 -10.00 -10.71 -4.35
C PRO A 174 -9.48 -11.25 -3.02
N ILE A 175 -8.51 -10.55 -2.44
CA ILE A 175 -7.94 -10.96 -1.16
C ILE A 175 -9.00 -10.57 -0.13
N LYS A 176 -9.60 -11.55 0.55
CA LYS A 176 -10.37 -11.26 1.75
C LYS A 176 -9.46 -10.53 2.72
N THR A 177 -9.76 -9.27 2.96
CA THR A 177 -8.99 -8.42 3.84
C THR A 177 -9.49 -8.64 5.26
N HIS A 178 -8.67 -9.25 6.11
CA HIS A 178 -8.89 -9.31 7.55
C HIS A 178 -8.46 -7.99 8.20
N MET A 179 -8.92 -6.86 7.65
CA MET A 179 -8.48 -5.53 8.09
C MET A 179 -8.96 -5.22 9.50
N ASP A 180 -10.13 -5.70 9.88
CA ASP A 180 -10.67 -5.61 11.23
C ASP A 180 -9.70 -6.17 12.29
N ASP A 181 -8.84 -7.11 11.90
CA ASP A 181 -7.84 -7.71 12.77
C ASP A 181 -6.49 -6.96 12.78
N TRP A 182 -6.26 -6.00 11.89
CA TRP A 182 -4.94 -5.39 11.71
C TRP A 182 -4.49 -4.55 12.90
N ALA A 183 -5.39 -3.77 13.50
CA ALA A 183 -5.12 -3.07 14.76
C ALA A 183 -4.71 -4.07 15.86
N THR A 184 -5.44 -5.18 15.96
CA THR A 184 -5.13 -6.26 16.90
C THR A 184 -3.77 -6.91 16.63
N TYR A 185 -3.40 -7.12 15.36
CA TYR A 185 -2.10 -7.64 14.98
C TYR A 185 -0.95 -6.71 15.40
N LEU A 186 -1.12 -5.41 15.24
CA LEU A 186 -0.15 -4.40 15.67
C LEU A 186 0.00 -4.38 17.19
N ARG A 187 -1.10 -4.37 17.94
CA ARG A 187 -1.10 -4.45 19.41
C ARG A 187 -0.34 -5.67 19.92
N ILE A 188 -0.64 -6.85 19.38
CA ILE A 188 0.04 -8.10 19.74
C ILE A 188 1.54 -8.02 19.43
N TYR A 189 1.92 -7.43 18.30
CA TYR A 189 3.32 -7.28 17.93
C TYR A 189 4.07 -6.35 18.88
N ASP A 190 3.49 -5.18 19.20
CA ASP A 190 4.11 -4.20 20.09
C ASP A 190 4.24 -4.74 21.52
N ALA A 191 3.19 -5.40 22.04
CA ALA A 191 3.25 -6.11 23.32
C ALA A 191 4.36 -7.18 23.35
N SER A 192 4.53 -7.93 22.26
CA SER A 192 5.60 -8.93 22.14
C SER A 192 6.99 -8.31 22.09
N ILE A 193 7.16 -7.13 21.50
CA ILE A 193 8.45 -6.39 21.50
C ILE A 193 8.77 -5.85 22.89
N GLU A 194 7.75 -5.53 23.69
CA GLU A 194 7.88 -5.19 25.12
C GLU A 194 8.15 -6.41 26.02
N GLY A 195 8.26 -7.62 25.46
CA GLY A 195 8.58 -8.84 26.20
C GLY A 195 7.40 -9.46 26.96
N LYS A 196 6.17 -9.03 26.68
CA LYS A 196 4.95 -9.61 27.29
C LYS A 196 4.77 -11.05 26.84
N LYS A 197 4.37 -11.92 27.77
CA LYS A 197 4.10 -13.33 27.48
C LYS A 197 2.77 -13.47 26.71
N PRO A 198 2.62 -14.49 25.85
CA PRO A 198 1.37 -14.71 25.12
C PRO A 198 0.13 -14.83 26.01
N SER A 199 0.27 -15.31 27.25
CA SER A 199 -0.83 -15.38 28.22
C SER A 199 -1.29 -13.99 28.69
N GLU A 200 -0.35 -13.09 28.98
CA GLU A 200 -0.66 -11.71 29.41
C GLU A 200 -1.35 -10.96 28.26
N ILE A 201 -0.82 -11.11 27.04
CA ILE A 201 -1.41 -10.52 25.83
C ILE A 201 -2.82 -11.07 25.60
N ALA A 202 -3.03 -12.38 25.80
CA ALA A 202 -4.34 -13.00 25.62
C ALA A 202 -5.37 -12.48 26.64
N THR A 203 -4.99 -12.34 27.91
CA THR A 203 -5.87 -11.79 28.96
C THR A 203 -6.28 -10.36 28.63
N GLU A 204 -5.37 -9.55 28.12
CA GLU A 204 -5.62 -8.15 27.79
C GLU A 204 -6.45 -7.97 26.51
N ILE A 205 -6.05 -8.64 25.42
CA ILE A 205 -6.63 -8.42 24.08
C ILE A 205 -7.88 -9.28 23.86
N TYR A 206 -7.97 -10.45 24.49
CA TYR A 206 -9.07 -11.40 24.33
C TYR A 206 -9.69 -11.79 25.68
N PRO A 207 -10.18 -10.84 26.50
CA PRO A 207 -10.65 -11.13 27.86
C PRO A 207 -11.83 -12.10 27.91
N LYS A 208 -12.56 -12.25 26.79
CA LYS A 208 -13.72 -13.14 26.66
C LYS A 208 -13.36 -14.55 26.17
N VAL A 209 -12.11 -14.78 25.74
CA VAL A 209 -11.67 -16.09 25.25
C VAL A 209 -11.01 -16.85 26.40
N PRO A 210 -11.56 -18.01 26.82
CA PRO A 210 -10.96 -18.80 27.89
C PRO A 210 -9.53 -19.21 27.56
N ASP A 211 -8.59 -18.94 28.48
CA ASP A 211 -7.19 -19.38 28.39
C ASP A 211 -6.88 -20.43 29.47
N VAL A 212 -7.79 -21.38 29.64
CA VAL A 212 -7.69 -22.48 30.60
C VAL A 212 -7.34 -23.79 29.90
N LYS A 213 -6.62 -24.66 30.62
CA LYS A 213 -6.28 -26.03 30.16
C LYS A 213 -7.58 -26.83 29.94
N PRO A 214 -7.69 -27.68 28.90
CA PRO A 214 -6.63 -28.07 27.95
C PRO A 214 -6.46 -27.18 26.73
N ASP A 215 -7.42 -26.30 26.43
CA ASP A 215 -7.54 -25.77 25.07
C ASP A 215 -6.67 -24.54 24.78
N TYR A 216 -6.29 -23.73 25.78
CA TYR A 216 -5.39 -22.56 25.64
C TYR A 216 -5.67 -21.66 24.42
N TYR A 217 -6.95 -21.50 24.04
CA TYR A 217 -7.36 -20.85 22.79
C TYR A 217 -6.84 -19.40 22.69
N GLY A 218 -6.78 -18.68 23.81
CA GLY A 218 -6.25 -17.31 23.87
C GLY A 218 -4.78 -17.23 23.43
N ARG A 219 -3.90 -18.03 24.04
CA ARG A 219 -2.46 -18.06 23.68
C ARG A 219 -2.22 -18.48 22.24
N ASP A 220 -2.97 -19.46 21.75
CA ASP A 220 -2.82 -19.94 20.39
C ASP A 220 -3.29 -18.90 19.37
N THR A 221 -4.36 -18.16 19.68
CA THR A 221 -4.82 -17.02 18.88
C THR A 221 -3.76 -15.93 18.85
N VAL A 222 -3.17 -15.58 20.00
CA VAL A 222 -2.05 -14.61 20.08
C VAL A 222 -0.86 -15.06 19.22
N ARG A 223 -0.45 -16.33 19.29
CA ARG A 223 0.66 -16.87 18.47
C ARG A 223 0.38 -16.76 16.97
N LYS A 224 -0.83 -17.14 16.53
CA LYS A 224 -1.26 -17.06 15.13
C LYS A 224 -1.26 -15.61 14.64
N ASN A 225 -1.83 -14.71 15.42
CA ASN A 225 -1.94 -13.30 15.06
C ASN A 225 -0.58 -12.58 15.09
N LEU A 226 0.32 -12.96 16.01
CA LEU A 226 1.71 -12.49 15.99
C LEU A 226 2.45 -12.93 14.72
N GLN A 227 2.24 -14.16 14.24
CA GLN A 227 2.79 -14.60 12.97
C GLN A 227 2.21 -13.82 11.78
N ALA A 228 0.92 -13.52 11.79
CA ALA A 228 0.27 -12.68 10.77
C ALA A 228 0.87 -11.27 10.77
N ALA A 229 1.00 -10.63 11.94
CA ALA A 229 1.63 -9.33 12.11
C ALA A 229 3.06 -9.31 11.54
N LYS A 230 3.88 -10.30 11.90
CA LYS A 230 5.26 -10.42 11.38
C LYS A 230 5.29 -10.58 9.86
N LYS A 231 4.36 -11.31 9.26
CA LYS A 231 4.26 -11.43 7.79
C LYS A 231 3.92 -10.08 7.15
N LEU A 232 2.97 -9.35 7.71
CA LEU A 232 2.59 -8.02 7.22
C LEU A 232 3.76 -7.04 7.33
N ILE A 233 4.38 -6.93 8.51
CA ILE A 233 5.57 -6.10 8.76
C ILE A 233 6.69 -6.40 7.77
N ASN A 234 6.92 -7.67 7.45
CA ASN A 234 7.95 -8.10 6.49
C ASN A 234 7.53 -7.98 5.01
N GLY A 235 6.66 -7.02 4.69
CA GLY A 235 6.26 -6.67 3.33
C GLY A 235 5.02 -7.40 2.82
N GLY A 236 4.38 -8.23 3.65
CA GLY A 236 3.11 -8.88 3.34
C GLY A 236 1.96 -7.89 3.16
N TYR A 237 2.07 -6.65 3.67
CA TYR A 237 1.06 -5.60 3.46
C TYR A 237 0.92 -5.20 1.97
N LYS A 238 1.98 -5.37 1.16
CA LYS A 238 2.01 -4.87 -0.24
C LYS A 238 0.91 -5.45 -1.13
N LYS A 239 0.47 -6.68 -0.85
CA LYS A 239 -0.61 -7.32 -1.62
C LYS A 239 -1.98 -6.64 -1.43
N TYR A 240 -2.15 -5.91 -0.33
CA TYR A 240 -3.41 -5.23 0.01
C TYR A 240 -3.51 -3.81 -0.57
N LEU A 241 -2.37 -3.18 -0.88
CA LEU A 241 -2.32 -1.91 -1.60
C LEU A 241 -2.95 -2.03 -3.01
N LEU A 242 -2.91 -3.23 -3.61
CA LEU A 242 -3.50 -3.51 -4.92
C LEU A 242 -5.03 -3.70 -4.87
N SER A 243 -5.59 -3.99 -3.69
CA SER A 243 -7.02 -4.27 -3.54
C SER A 243 -7.85 -3.08 -3.04
N SER A 244 -7.21 -2.00 -2.59
CA SER A 244 -7.89 -0.87 -1.92
C SER A 244 -8.63 0.08 -2.86
N GLU A 245 -8.43 -0.01 -4.19
CA GLU A 245 -9.11 0.88 -5.14
C GLU A 245 -10.64 0.72 -5.17
N LYS A 246 -11.18 -0.43 -4.77
CA LYS A 246 -12.65 -0.62 -4.69
C LYS A 246 -13.33 0.20 -3.59
N LEU A 247 -12.57 0.80 -2.65
CA LEU A 247 -13.09 1.53 -1.50
C LEU A 247 -13.06 3.05 -1.67
N ARG A 248 -12.61 3.58 -2.82
CA ARG A 248 -12.47 5.03 -3.06
C ARG A 248 -13.73 5.72 -3.61
N HIS A 249 -14.81 4.98 -3.88
CA HIS A 249 -16.07 5.56 -4.37
C HIS A 249 -17.26 5.10 -3.52
N PRO A 250 -17.90 5.99 -2.74
CA PRO A 250 -19.27 5.79 -2.25
C PRO A 250 -20.30 5.92 -3.38
#